data_AF-A0A4Y2FR01-F1
#
_entry.id   AF-A0A4Y2FR01-F1
#
_cell.length_a   1.000
_cell.length_b   1.000
_cell.length_c   1.000
_cell.angle_alpha   90.00
_cell.angle_beta   90.00
_cell.angle_gamma   90.00
#
_symmetry.space_group_name_H-M   'P 1'
#
loop_
_entity.id
_entity.type
_entity.pdbx_description
1 polymer ?
#
loop_
_entity_poly.entity_id
_entity_poly.type
_entity_poly.pdbx_seq_one_letter_code
_entity_poly.pdbx_strand_id
1 'polypeptide(L)'
;MQLIVGEAQDMVICLSQHIVLEPRVIGFSVYQMSKPTSDVLGKSFFKINKSILNSPYSNSRQVSVRCHLEQGYFVLLPTTFEPCQEANYTLRVLSTKPIRMKLLDCVPSSMKPAIIQAPTTNDKISSYEAVFLGLADEHKTISAFELLELLETCLPNDYVKSCATLEVCRQIILALDVSFN
;
A
#
# COMPACT_ATOMS: atom_id res chain seq x y z
N MET A 1 13.45 3.97 -2.94
CA MET A 1 13.80 5.27 -3.57
C MET A 1 14.72 5.02 -4.75
N GLN A 2 14.43 5.60 -5.93
CA GLN A 2 15.29 5.50 -7.10
C GLN A 2 16.40 6.55 -7.04
N LEU A 3 17.62 6.13 -7.33
CA LEU A 3 18.82 6.97 -7.48
C LEU A 3 19.36 6.82 -8.91
N ILE A 4 19.64 7.94 -9.57
CA ILE A 4 20.24 7.98 -10.90
C ILE A 4 21.60 8.64 -10.78
N VAL A 5 22.63 7.90 -11.17
CA VAL A 5 24.04 8.32 -11.13
C VAL A 5 24.50 8.53 -12.56
N GLY A 6 24.82 9.78 -12.91
CA GLY A 6 25.22 10.16 -14.28
C GLY A 6 26.67 9.83 -14.61
N GLU A 7 27.52 9.70 -13.60
CA GLU A 7 28.96 9.42 -13.75
C GLU A 7 29.44 8.66 -12.51
N ALA A 8 30.38 7.73 -12.71
CA ALA A 8 31.00 6.97 -11.64
C ALA A 8 31.60 7.90 -10.58
N GLN A 9 31.28 7.66 -9.31
CA GLN A 9 31.72 8.50 -8.19
C GLN A 9 31.61 7.82 -6.83
N ASP A 10 32.42 8.32 -5.91
CA ASP A 10 32.27 8.05 -4.48
C ASP A 10 31.10 8.88 -3.92
N MET A 11 30.32 8.23 -3.06
CA MET A 11 29.24 8.87 -2.31
C MET A 11 29.07 8.24 -0.93
N VAL A 12 28.33 8.90 -0.06
CA VAL A 12 27.95 8.39 1.25
C VAL A 12 26.43 8.31 1.35
N ILE A 13 25.92 7.12 1.68
CA ILE A 13 24.50 6.88 1.89
C ILE A 13 24.26 6.74 3.39
N CYS A 14 23.31 7.52 3.92
CA CYS A 14 22.99 7.59 5.34
C CYS A 14 21.50 7.33 5.57
N LEU A 15 21.19 6.38 6.44
CA LEU A 15 19.84 6.15 6.96
C LEU A 15 19.79 6.57 8.43
N SER A 16 18.95 7.55 8.77
CA SER A 16 18.73 8.03 10.13
C SER A 16 17.30 7.74 10.58
N GLN A 17 17.11 7.05 11.70
CA GLN A 17 15.79 6.93 12.33
C GLN A 17 15.51 8.12 13.25
N HIS A 18 14.23 8.51 13.36
CA HIS A 18 13.80 9.65 14.17
C HIS A 18 13.45 9.25 15.60
N ILE A 19 13.21 7.96 15.85
CA ILE A 19 12.91 7.42 17.17
C ILE A 19 14.18 7.42 18.03
N VAL A 20 14.06 7.95 19.25
CA VAL A 20 15.17 8.07 20.22
C VAL A 20 15.00 7.13 21.40
N LEU A 21 13.78 6.98 21.92
CA LEU A 21 13.55 6.21 23.15
C LEU A 21 13.60 4.68 22.94
N GLU A 22 13.28 4.21 21.74
CA GLU A 22 13.25 2.78 21.39
C GLU A 22 13.70 2.57 19.93
N PRO A 23 15.02 2.68 19.65
CA PRO A 23 15.51 2.58 18.29
C PRO A 23 15.28 1.16 17.74
N ARG A 24 14.82 1.11 16.49
CA ARG A 24 14.71 -0.15 15.73
C ARG A 24 16.09 -0.52 15.18
N VAL A 25 16.30 -1.80 14.93
CA VAL A 25 17.48 -2.25 14.19
C VAL A 25 17.23 -1.92 12.72
N ILE A 26 17.95 -0.93 12.19
CA ILE A 26 17.75 -0.40 10.84
C ILE A 26 18.95 -0.70 9.93
N GLY A 27 18.68 -0.78 8.64
CA GLY A 27 19.68 -0.91 7.59
C GLY A 27 19.11 -0.55 6.22
N PHE A 28 19.93 -0.61 5.19
CA PHE A 28 19.48 -0.42 3.81
C PHE A 28 20.24 -1.30 2.83
N SER A 29 19.58 -1.58 1.71
CA SER A 29 20.13 -2.31 0.59
C SER A 29 20.08 -1.48 -0.69
N VAL A 30 21.08 -1.67 -1.56
CA VAL A 30 21.16 -1.03 -2.87
C VAL A 30 21.07 -2.09 -3.95
N TYR A 31 20.15 -1.91 -4.89
CA TYR A 31 19.97 -2.79 -6.05
C TYR A 31 20.24 -2.01 -7.33
N GLN A 32 20.93 -2.63 -8.29
CA GLN A 32 21.09 -2.07 -9.62
C GLN A 32 19.85 -2.36 -10.48
N MET A 33 19.51 -1.43 -11.35
CA MET A 33 18.41 -1.53 -12.30
C MET A 33 18.91 -1.35 -13.73
N SER A 34 18.28 -2.05 -14.68
CA SER A 34 18.58 -1.91 -16.11
C SER A 34 17.99 -0.63 -16.72
N LYS A 35 16.88 -0.14 -16.20
CA LYS A 35 16.17 1.05 -16.67
C LYS A 35 15.46 1.76 -15.52
N PRO A 36 15.30 3.09 -15.57
CA PRO A 36 14.52 3.81 -14.57
C PRO A 36 13.04 3.40 -14.66
N THR A 37 12.34 3.46 -13.53
CA THR A 37 10.89 3.22 -13.47
C THR A 37 10.18 4.36 -12.74
N SER A 38 8.89 4.50 -12.98
CA SER A 38 8.01 5.32 -12.14
C SER A 38 7.11 4.47 -11.26
N ASP A 39 7.08 3.15 -11.48
CA ASP A 39 6.19 2.23 -10.78
C ASP A 39 6.86 1.59 -9.56
N VAL A 40 6.04 1.12 -8.64
CA VAL A 40 6.49 0.36 -7.47
C VAL A 40 7.10 -0.97 -7.92
N LEU A 41 8.21 -1.35 -7.30
CA LEU A 41 8.87 -2.62 -7.58
C LEU A 41 8.20 -3.77 -6.81
N GLY A 42 7.75 -4.79 -7.54
CA GLY A 42 7.13 -5.97 -6.95
C GLY A 42 8.14 -6.97 -6.36
N LYS A 43 7.63 -7.96 -5.61
CA LYS A 43 8.43 -9.02 -4.98
C LYS A 43 9.31 -9.80 -5.97
N SER A 44 8.87 -9.96 -7.21
CA SER A 44 9.62 -10.66 -8.27
C SER A 44 10.96 -9.98 -8.58
N PHE A 45 11.02 -8.65 -8.56
CA PHE A 45 12.25 -7.90 -8.78
C PHE A 45 13.33 -8.27 -7.75
N PHE A 46 12.98 -8.25 -6.46
CA PHE A 46 13.92 -8.52 -5.37
C PHE A 46 14.34 -10.00 -5.24
N LYS A 47 13.55 -10.93 -5.81
CA LYS A 47 13.93 -12.35 -5.90
C LYS A 47 15.01 -12.61 -6.96
N ILE A 48 14.95 -11.88 -8.06
CA ILE A 48 15.83 -12.08 -9.22
C ILE A 48 17.12 -11.27 -9.07
N ASN A 49 17.01 -10.03 -8.59
CA ASN A 49 18.14 -9.10 -8.51
C ASN A 49 18.80 -9.19 -7.14
N LYS A 50 20.10 -9.45 -7.12
CA LYS A 50 20.91 -9.38 -5.89
C LYS A 50 21.25 -7.93 -5.57
N SER A 51 21.27 -7.60 -4.29
CA SER A 51 21.78 -6.32 -3.81
C SER A 51 23.27 -6.20 -4.15
N ILE A 52 23.69 -5.04 -4.65
CA ILE A 52 25.11 -4.73 -4.89
C ILE A 52 25.80 -4.19 -3.62
N LEU A 53 25.01 -3.67 -2.67
CA LEU A 53 25.51 -3.13 -1.41
C LEU A 53 24.46 -3.32 -0.33
N ASN A 54 24.90 -3.69 0.87
CA ASN A 54 24.08 -3.75 2.08
C ASN A 54 24.81 -3.01 3.19
N SER A 55 24.08 -2.17 3.92
CA SER A 55 24.60 -1.60 5.15
C SER A 55 24.62 -2.67 6.25
N PRO A 56 25.47 -2.51 7.29
CA PRO A 56 25.24 -3.23 8.53
C PRO A 56 23.87 -2.83 9.09
N TYR A 57 23.23 -3.77 9.78
CA TYR A 57 22.02 -3.50 10.53
C TYR A 57 22.41 -3.17 11.98
N SER A 58 21.91 -2.06 12.49
CA SER A 58 22.24 -1.58 13.83
C SER A 58 21.06 -0.85 14.45
N ASN A 59 20.93 -0.90 15.77
CA ASN A 59 20.02 -0.05 16.55
C ASN A 59 20.55 1.37 16.78
N SER A 60 21.59 1.78 16.04
CA SER A 60 22.09 3.15 16.08
C SER A 60 21.06 4.13 15.50
N ARG A 61 21.09 5.38 15.95
CA ARG A 61 20.26 6.46 15.37
C ARG A 61 20.53 6.67 13.88
N GLN A 62 21.74 6.39 13.43
CA GLN A 62 22.14 6.50 12.03
C GLN A 62 23.06 5.36 11.62
N VAL A 63 22.86 4.84 10.41
CA VAL A 63 23.77 3.94 9.70
C VAL A 63 24.25 4.65 8.44
N SER A 64 25.57 4.64 8.21
CA SER A 64 26.19 5.32 7.08
C SER A 64 27.18 4.39 6.38
N VAL A 65 27.16 4.37 5.05
CA VAL A 65 28.11 3.62 4.22
C VAL A 65 28.68 4.53 3.15
N ARG A 66 30.00 4.57 3.04
CA ARG A 66 30.71 5.16 1.90
C ARG A 66 30.85 4.08 0.82
N CYS A 67 30.50 4.40 -0.41
CA CYS A 67 30.55 3.47 -1.52
C CYS A 67 30.89 4.16 -2.84
N HIS A 68 31.40 3.38 -3.77
CA HIS A 68 31.58 3.78 -5.16
C HIS A 68 30.41 3.21 -5.98
N LEU A 69 29.71 4.05 -6.74
CA LEU A 69 28.67 3.61 -7.67
C LEU A 69 29.04 4.02 -9.10
N GLU A 70 28.92 3.07 -10.01
CA GLU A 70 29.05 3.30 -11.45
C GLU A 70 27.88 4.13 -12.00
N GLN A 71 28.05 4.62 -13.23
CA GLN A 71 26.94 5.24 -13.96
C GLN A 71 25.77 4.24 -14.11
N GLY A 72 24.57 4.64 -13.70
CA GLY A 72 23.41 3.77 -13.79
C GLY A 72 22.21 4.17 -12.93
N TYR A 73 21.30 3.22 -12.78
CA TYR A 73 20.05 3.34 -12.04
C TYR A 73 20.07 2.38 -10.85
N PHE A 74 19.68 2.89 -9.68
CA PHE A 74 19.72 2.12 -8.45
C PHE A 74 18.44 2.31 -7.64
N VAL A 75 18.09 1.29 -6.84
CA VAL A 75 17.10 1.41 -5.77
C VAL A 75 17.78 1.34 -4.44
N LEU A 76 17.54 2.37 -3.63
CA LEU A 76 17.82 2.37 -2.21
C LEU A 76 16.57 1.90 -1.48
N LEU A 77 16.71 0.79 -0.76
CA LEU A 77 15.66 0.16 0.03
C LEU A 77 16.05 0.22 1.52
N PRO A 78 15.58 1.23 2.27
CA PRO A 78 15.73 1.28 3.73
C PRO A 78 14.71 0.37 4.40
N THR A 79 15.13 -0.37 5.43
CA THR A 79 14.33 -1.38 6.12
C THR A 79 14.71 -1.50 7.59
N THR A 80 13.77 -1.94 8.41
CA THR A 80 14.06 -2.54 9.72
C THR A 80 14.52 -3.99 9.53
N PHE A 81 15.20 -4.55 10.52
CA PHE A 81 15.63 -5.94 10.49
C PHE A 81 14.43 -6.90 10.57
N GLU A 82 13.55 -6.66 11.54
CA GLU A 82 12.32 -7.43 11.69
C GLU A 82 11.17 -6.79 10.91
N PRO A 83 10.28 -7.61 10.32
CA PRO A 83 9.07 -7.11 9.68
C PRO A 83 8.10 -6.50 10.70
N CYS A 84 7.14 -5.72 10.20
CA CYS A 84 6.07 -5.11 11.01
C CYS A 84 6.56 -4.14 12.11
N GLN A 85 7.77 -3.59 11.98
CA GLN A 85 8.26 -2.53 12.84
C GLN A 85 8.08 -1.17 12.15
N GLU A 86 7.34 -0.27 12.81
CA GLU A 86 7.15 1.09 12.33
C GLU A 86 8.29 2.01 12.81
N ALA A 87 8.81 2.83 11.89
CA ALA A 87 9.83 3.83 12.19
C ALA A 87 9.79 4.99 11.19
N ASN A 88 9.85 6.21 11.71
CA ASN A 88 10.11 7.41 10.90
C ASN A 88 11.62 7.50 10.61
N TYR A 89 11.97 7.82 9.37
CA TYR A 89 13.36 7.86 8.95
C TYR A 89 13.66 8.97 7.94
N THR A 90 14.96 9.25 7.77
CA THR A 90 15.50 10.06 6.68
C THR A 90 16.60 9.29 5.98
N LEU A 91 16.52 9.20 4.66
CA LEU A 91 17.57 8.64 3.82
C LEU A 91 18.24 9.78 3.05
N ARG A 92 19.56 9.93 3.21
CA ARG A 92 20.38 10.97 2.56
C ARG A 92 21.46 10.33 1.69
N VAL A 93 21.75 10.94 0.55
CA VAL A 93 22.88 10.60 -0.32
C VAL A 93 23.75 11.84 -0.47
N LEU A 94 25.01 11.73 -0.08
CA LEU A 94 26.02 12.78 -0.18
C LEU A 94 26.94 12.43 -1.34
N SER A 95 26.92 13.25 -2.38
CA SER A 95 27.61 13.00 -3.65
C SER A 95 28.51 14.18 -4.01
N THR A 96 29.65 13.90 -4.64
CA THR A 96 30.56 14.97 -5.12
C THR A 96 30.13 15.54 -6.47
N LYS A 97 29.39 14.75 -7.26
CA LYS A 97 28.81 15.13 -8.56
C LYS A 97 27.28 15.13 -8.49
N PRO A 98 26.59 15.81 -9.42
CA PRO A 98 25.14 15.81 -9.46
C PRO A 98 24.54 14.41 -9.55
N ILE A 99 23.49 14.17 -8.76
CA ILE A 99 22.68 12.94 -8.78
C ILE A 99 21.20 13.32 -8.87
N ARG A 100 20.35 12.39 -9.30
CA ARG A 100 18.89 12.55 -9.26
C ARG A 100 18.27 11.48 -8.39
N MET A 101 17.34 11.88 -7.53
CA MET A 101 16.62 10.97 -6.65
C MET A 101 15.12 11.16 -6.84
N LYS A 102 14.38 10.05 -6.84
CA LYS A 102 12.92 10.03 -6.97
C LYS A 102 12.33 8.98 -6.03
N LEU A 103 11.24 9.31 -5.35
CA LEU A 103 10.45 8.32 -4.62
C LEU A 103 9.74 7.40 -5.61
N LEU A 104 9.91 6.09 -5.45
CA LEU A 104 9.11 5.08 -6.15
C LEU A 104 7.96 4.71 -5.23
N ASP A 105 6.78 5.23 -5.52
CA ASP A 105 5.57 5.00 -4.74
C ASP A 105 4.36 4.94 -5.67
N CYS A 106 3.26 4.39 -5.17
CA CYS A 106 2.00 4.36 -5.86
C CYS A 106 1.44 5.79 -5.91
N VAL A 107 1.16 6.31 -7.10
CA VAL A 107 0.43 7.57 -7.23
C VAL A 107 -1.02 7.28 -6.83
N PRO A 108 -1.61 8.05 -5.89
CA PRO A 108 -3.03 7.88 -5.58
C PRO A 108 -3.83 8.10 -6.85
N SER A 109 -4.51 7.05 -7.29
CA SER A 109 -5.37 7.05 -8.46
C SER A 109 -6.79 6.84 -8.00
N SER A 110 -7.71 7.70 -8.45
CA SER A 110 -9.14 7.48 -8.26
C SER A 110 -9.53 6.25 -9.07
N MET A 111 -9.56 5.09 -8.42
CA MET A 111 -10.08 3.89 -9.04
C MET A 111 -11.57 4.08 -9.29
N LYS A 112 -12.03 3.69 -10.48
CA LYS A 112 -13.48 3.53 -10.68
C LYS A 112 -13.98 2.52 -9.63
N PRO A 113 -15.13 2.74 -8.99
CA PRO A 113 -15.70 1.77 -8.06
C PRO A 113 -15.76 0.41 -8.75
N ALA A 114 -15.28 -0.63 -8.06
CA ALA A 114 -14.95 -1.91 -8.67
C ALA A 114 -16.16 -2.57 -9.35
N ILE A 115 -17.37 -2.34 -8.86
CA ILE A 115 -18.62 -2.87 -9.40
C ILE A 115 -19.74 -1.90 -9.01
N ILE A 116 -20.40 -1.25 -9.96
CA ILE A 116 -21.62 -0.43 -9.69
C ILE A 116 -22.89 -1.27 -9.87
N GLN A 117 -22.82 -2.37 -10.64
CA GLN A 117 -23.97 -3.25 -10.89
C GLN A 117 -23.56 -4.71 -10.85
N ALA A 118 -24.37 -5.54 -10.17
CA ALA A 118 -24.18 -6.98 -10.15
C ALA A 118 -24.23 -7.56 -11.58
N PRO A 119 -23.48 -8.64 -11.87
CA PRO A 119 -23.60 -9.34 -13.15
C PRO A 119 -25.04 -9.79 -13.38
N THR A 120 -25.57 -9.61 -14.61
CA THR A 120 -26.95 -9.97 -14.99
C THR A 120 -27.27 -11.47 -14.93
N THR A 121 -26.27 -12.32 -14.64
CA THR A 121 -26.31 -13.79 -14.79
C THR A 121 -26.28 -14.55 -13.46
N ASN A 122 -26.68 -13.92 -12.35
CA ASN A 122 -26.65 -14.60 -11.06
C ASN A 122 -28.06 -15.09 -10.67
N ASP A 123 -28.30 -16.40 -10.81
CA ASP A 123 -29.59 -17.05 -10.50
C ASP A 123 -30.08 -16.85 -9.05
N LYS A 124 -29.19 -16.37 -8.16
CA LYS A 124 -29.49 -16.07 -6.75
C LYS A 124 -30.14 -14.70 -6.54
N ILE A 125 -30.12 -13.80 -7.53
CA ILE A 125 -30.68 -12.43 -7.39
C ILE A 125 -32.16 -12.50 -7.03
N SER A 126 -32.93 -13.40 -7.64
CA SER A 126 -34.36 -13.56 -7.38
C SER A 126 -34.66 -13.95 -5.92
N SER A 127 -33.74 -14.68 -5.26
CA SER A 127 -33.91 -15.02 -3.83
C SER A 127 -33.66 -13.82 -2.91
N TYR A 128 -32.75 -12.93 -3.28
CA TYR A 128 -32.44 -11.71 -2.52
C TYR A 128 -33.49 -10.64 -2.72
N GLU A 129 -34.10 -10.57 -3.91
CA GLU A 129 -35.20 -9.65 -4.22
C GLU A 129 -36.43 -9.91 -3.33
N ALA A 130 -36.77 -11.17 -3.08
CA ALA A 130 -37.89 -11.50 -2.18
C ALA A 130 -37.64 -11.05 -0.74
N VAL A 131 -36.42 -11.26 -0.22
CA VAL A 131 -36.02 -10.82 1.13
C VAL A 131 -36.01 -9.29 1.20
N PHE A 132 -35.48 -8.63 0.18
CA PHE A 132 -35.48 -7.17 0.08
C PHE A 132 -36.89 -6.60 0.13
N LEU A 133 -37.80 -7.09 -0.71
CA LEU A 133 -39.19 -6.61 -0.76
C LEU A 133 -39.96 -6.90 0.54
N GLY A 134 -39.57 -7.92 1.30
CA GLY A 134 -40.15 -8.22 2.61
C GLY A 134 -39.72 -7.26 3.71
N LEU A 135 -38.55 -6.64 3.57
CA LEU A 135 -38.00 -5.67 4.53
C LEU A 135 -38.20 -4.22 4.09
N ALA A 136 -38.47 -3.99 2.81
CA ALA A 136 -38.61 -2.66 2.24
C ALA A 136 -39.91 -1.96 2.64
N ASP A 137 -39.85 -0.64 2.71
CA ASP A 137 -41.01 0.22 2.97
C ASP A 137 -41.93 0.40 1.75
N GLU A 138 -42.96 1.24 1.88
CA GLU A 138 -43.92 1.53 0.80
C GLU A 138 -43.24 2.09 -0.47
N HIS A 139 -42.07 2.70 -0.32
CA HIS A 139 -41.27 3.26 -1.41
C HIS A 139 -40.28 2.26 -2.01
N LYS A 140 -40.29 0.99 -1.55
CA LYS A 140 -39.32 -0.05 -1.91
C LYS A 140 -37.88 0.35 -1.56
N THR A 141 -37.72 1.02 -0.42
CA THR A 141 -36.43 1.44 0.12
C THR A 141 -36.15 0.74 1.45
N ILE A 142 -34.88 0.67 1.83
CA ILE A 142 -34.42 0.08 3.10
C ILE A 142 -33.48 1.07 3.79
N SER A 143 -33.57 1.16 5.11
CA SER A 143 -32.60 1.90 5.93
C SER A 143 -31.40 1.02 6.27
N ALA A 144 -30.44 1.59 7.00
CA ALA A 144 -29.24 0.86 7.44
C ALA A 144 -29.57 -0.34 8.35
N PHE A 145 -30.71 -0.29 9.05
CA PHE A 145 -31.16 -1.37 9.93
C PHE A 145 -31.71 -2.55 9.13
N GLU A 146 -32.60 -2.31 8.16
CA GLU A 146 -33.12 -3.39 7.32
C GLU A 146 -32.04 -3.95 6.39
N LEU A 147 -31.08 -3.13 5.94
CA LEU A 147 -29.92 -3.61 5.19
C LEU A 147 -29.06 -4.58 6.01
N LEU A 148 -28.88 -4.31 7.31
CA LEU A 148 -28.15 -5.21 8.21
C LEU A 148 -28.85 -6.58 8.29
N GLU A 149 -30.16 -6.58 8.54
CA GLU A 149 -30.98 -7.80 8.62
C GLU A 149 -30.98 -8.60 7.31
N LEU A 150 -31.03 -7.90 6.17
CA LEU A 150 -30.90 -8.50 4.84
C LEU A 150 -29.54 -9.19 4.69
N LEU A 151 -28.44 -8.52 5.04
CA LEU A 151 -27.09 -9.07 4.93
C LEU A 151 -26.86 -10.24 5.88
N GLU A 152 -27.41 -10.21 7.09
CA GLU A 152 -27.37 -11.34 8.04
C GLU A 152 -28.07 -12.59 7.46
N THR A 153 -29.12 -12.39 6.67
CA THR A 153 -29.87 -13.47 6.03
C THR A 153 -29.18 -13.98 4.77
N CYS A 154 -28.61 -13.09 3.95
CA CYS A 154 -28.15 -13.39 2.60
C CYS A 154 -26.65 -13.75 2.48
N LEU A 155 -25.81 -13.34 3.44
CA LEU A 155 -24.37 -13.60 3.39
C LEU A 155 -24.02 -15.06 3.72
N PRO A 156 -23.00 -15.64 3.05
CA PRO A 156 -22.82 -17.09 3.00
C PRO A 156 -22.24 -17.73 4.27
N ASN A 157 -21.60 -16.97 5.14
CA ASN A 157 -20.99 -17.50 6.37
C ASN A 157 -20.86 -16.42 7.46
N ASP A 158 -20.71 -16.86 8.70
CA ASP A 158 -20.67 -15.98 9.89
C ASP A 158 -19.45 -15.05 9.90
N TYR A 159 -18.34 -15.44 9.27
CA TYR A 159 -17.18 -14.56 9.12
C TYR A 159 -17.53 -13.33 8.27
N VAL A 160 -18.18 -13.52 7.12
CA VAL A 160 -18.60 -12.41 6.25
C VAL A 160 -19.74 -11.60 6.88
N LYS A 161 -20.67 -12.26 7.59
CA LYS A 161 -21.72 -11.57 8.36
C LYS A 161 -21.15 -10.66 9.45
N SER A 162 -20.12 -11.12 10.15
CA SER A 162 -19.46 -10.32 11.21
C SER A 162 -18.85 -9.01 10.69
N CYS A 163 -18.54 -8.93 9.40
CA CYS A 163 -18.03 -7.73 8.75
C CYS A 163 -19.15 -6.74 8.37
N ALA A 164 -20.39 -7.21 8.20
CA ALA A 164 -21.55 -6.39 7.87
C ALA A 164 -22.09 -5.72 9.14
N THR A 165 -21.34 -4.79 9.71
CA THR A 165 -21.80 -4.02 10.87
C THR A 165 -22.79 -2.94 10.45
N LEU A 166 -23.56 -2.41 11.41
CA LEU A 166 -24.47 -1.28 11.15
C LEU A 166 -23.74 -0.07 10.55
N GLU A 167 -22.50 0.18 10.97
CA GLU A 167 -21.71 1.28 10.42
C GLU A 167 -21.33 1.02 8.96
N VAL A 168 -20.95 -0.20 8.62
CA VAL A 168 -20.72 -0.59 7.21
C VAL A 168 -21.99 -0.42 6.38
N CYS A 169 -23.16 -0.79 6.91
CA CYS A 169 -24.44 -0.60 6.22
C CYS A 169 -24.74 0.88 5.97
N ARG A 170 -24.47 1.78 6.94
CA ARG A 170 -24.59 3.23 6.73
C ARG A 170 -23.66 3.74 5.64
N GLN A 171 -22.40 3.31 5.63
CA GLN A 171 -21.44 3.71 4.60
C GLN A 171 -21.85 3.21 3.21
N ILE A 172 -22.44 2.00 3.11
CA ILE A 172 -22.98 1.47 1.86
C ILE A 172 -24.13 2.33 1.35
N ILE A 173 -25.09 2.68 2.21
CA ILE A 173 -26.21 3.56 1.84
C ILE A 173 -25.68 4.91 1.40
N LEU A 174 -24.80 5.55 2.17
CA LEU A 174 -24.20 6.85 1.80
C LEU A 174 -23.44 6.80 0.46
N ALA A 175 -22.82 5.67 0.12
CA ALA A 175 -22.09 5.52 -1.14
C ALA A 175 -22.99 5.23 -2.35
N LEU A 176 -24.17 4.62 -2.14
CA LEU A 176 -25.09 4.20 -3.21
C LEU A 176 -26.32 5.10 -3.35
N ASP A 177 -26.66 5.85 -2.31
CA ASP A 177 -27.81 6.75 -2.30
C ASP A 177 -27.51 7.99 -3.15
N VAL A 178 -28.06 7.98 -4.36
CA VAL A 178 -27.97 9.09 -5.32
C VAL A 178 -29.09 10.11 -5.14
N SER A 179 -29.99 9.95 -4.16
CA SER A 179 -31.11 10.86 -3.95
C SER A 179 -30.70 12.26 -3.47
N PHE A 180 -29.43 12.45 -3.07
CA PHE A 180 -28.87 13.72 -2.63
C PHE A 180 -28.02 14.47 -3.68
N ASN A 181 -28.02 14.03 -4.95
CA ASN A 181 -27.33 14.70 -6.07
C ASN A 181 -28.29 15.18 -7.15
#